data_AF-A0A350EVU6-F1
#
_entry.id   AF-A0A350EVU6-F1
#
_cell.length_a   1.000
_cell.length_b   1.000
_cell.length_c   1.000
_cell.angle_alpha   90.00
_cell.angle_beta   90.00
_cell.angle_gamma   90.00
#
_symmetry.space_group_name_H-M   'P 1'
#
loop_
_entity.id
_entity.type
_entity.pdbx_description
1 polymer ?
#
loop_
_entity_poly.entity_id
_entity_poly.type
_entity_poly.pdbx_seq_one_letter_code
_entity_poly.pdbx_strand_id
1 'polypeptide(L)'
;VLVQPASAFTLIGPAAPWQDATVQMNVGSDVGTPQVIDEEYRYNVPVLYYAIDGSFHDYFGARGVQEIDKAFKLLNDLPPASAMSDTLTEFPLDTARLNFKAASLNLIDLKSTALALILEQIGLLEPTRFVWCLRAFTPGQDCQTTGIASYLIIKRNYDPVTWEPTSYVNGTLYTFRLILGPDCAFGDAVEEVVDPLATTDNAVADLTVRFGRYFSGLTRDDVGGLRYIYRSPNLNRSETMPGNVLLGGGPWMPATTNLIAPSPSLRLGIDKMRFEKRNFDSLLGTFFQPFTNVFQAKIVTNSTVLTENYIRPVLRPDFVLRAADVGVTAPPVPVPLIASRIQPPYTSQNIATTVLGHNNGPGMMDFTATVDSLGIAFNKVGPSWVGTTPFLIREPQARFIYNWGSFDGSTNEPVIYPSTASVRELERQIFGN
;
A
#
# COMPACT_ATOMS: atom_id res chain seq x y z
N VAL A 1 -35.75 4.87 -4.05
CA VAL A 1 -34.34 5.09 -3.67
C VAL A 1 -33.54 3.97 -4.30
N LEU A 2 -32.80 4.24 -5.38
CA LEU A 2 -31.96 3.23 -6.01
C LEU A 2 -30.83 2.91 -5.02
N VAL A 3 -30.80 1.69 -4.52
CA VAL A 3 -29.72 1.18 -3.66
C VAL A 3 -28.44 1.25 -4.50
N GLN A 4 -27.50 2.11 -4.12
CA GLN A 4 -26.19 2.12 -4.75
C GLN A 4 -25.53 0.75 -4.52
N PRO A 5 -24.88 0.14 -5.52
CA PRO A 5 -24.11 -1.08 -5.30
C PRO A 5 -23.06 -0.79 -4.22
N ALA A 6 -23.13 -1.53 -3.13
CA ALA A 6 -22.24 -1.39 -1.99
C ALA A 6 -20.78 -1.70 -2.40
N SER A 7 -19.84 -1.12 -1.67
CA SER A 7 -18.46 -0.85 -2.10
C SER A 7 -17.58 -0.85 -0.82
N ALA A 8 -16.28 -1.16 -0.84
CA ALA A 8 -15.46 -1.14 0.38
C ALA A 8 -13.96 -0.86 0.22
N PHE A 9 -13.41 -0.16 1.21
CA PHE A 9 -11.97 -0.07 1.45
C PHE A 9 -11.60 -0.59 2.85
N THR A 10 -10.32 -0.89 3.04
CA THR A 10 -9.74 -1.30 4.33
C THR A 10 -8.61 -0.37 4.71
N LEU A 11 -8.53 -0.02 5.99
CA LEU A 11 -7.48 0.84 6.54
C LEU A 11 -6.32 0.00 7.07
N ILE A 12 -5.09 0.48 6.88
CA ILE A 12 -3.88 -0.15 7.44
C ILE A 12 -3.38 0.57 8.70
N GLY A 13 -2.76 -0.17 9.61
CA GLY A 13 -2.05 0.35 10.77
C GLY A 13 -1.23 -0.75 11.47
N PRO A 14 -0.67 -0.47 12.64
CA PRO A 14 0.10 -1.46 13.40
C PRO A 14 -0.79 -2.58 13.94
N ALA A 15 -0.20 -3.77 14.05
CA ALA A 15 -0.86 -4.92 14.66
C ALA A 15 -1.24 -4.63 16.12
N ALA A 16 -2.53 -4.74 16.44
CA ALA A 16 -2.97 -4.89 17.82
C ALA A 16 -2.53 -6.27 18.36
N PRO A 17 -2.41 -6.49 19.68
CA PRO A 17 -1.87 -7.74 20.24
C PRO A 17 -2.65 -9.02 19.90
N TRP A 18 -3.90 -8.91 19.46
CA TRP A 18 -4.70 -10.05 19.01
C TRP A 18 -4.56 -10.31 17.50
N GLN A 19 -4.01 -9.36 16.73
CA GLN A 19 -3.81 -9.48 15.29
C GLN A 19 -2.49 -10.20 15.03
N ASP A 20 -2.50 -11.50 15.27
CA ASP A 20 -1.34 -12.37 15.14
C ASP A 20 -1.61 -13.55 14.18
N ALA A 21 -0.60 -14.41 14.03
CA ALA A 21 -0.65 -15.54 13.12
C ALA A 21 -1.75 -16.57 13.46
N THR A 22 -2.27 -16.60 14.69
CA THR A 22 -3.35 -17.52 15.09
C THR A 22 -4.69 -17.17 14.45
N VAL A 23 -4.87 -15.92 14.05
CA VAL A 23 -6.05 -15.41 13.34
C VAL A 23 -5.73 -14.96 11.91
N GLN A 24 -4.61 -15.42 11.36
CA GLN A 24 -4.10 -15.10 10.02
C GLN A 24 -3.93 -13.59 9.74
N MET A 25 -3.53 -12.84 10.75
CA MET A 25 -3.12 -11.44 10.62
C MET A 25 -1.64 -11.28 10.93
N ASN A 26 -1.01 -10.27 10.33
CA ASN A 26 0.41 -9.99 10.56
C ASN A 26 1.28 -11.23 10.23
N VAL A 27 0.98 -11.87 9.10
CA VAL A 27 1.65 -13.08 8.62
C VAL A 27 2.43 -12.80 7.35
N GLY A 28 3.46 -13.60 7.08
CA GLY A 28 4.22 -13.52 5.84
C GLY A 28 4.88 -12.13 5.64
N SER A 29 4.46 -11.42 4.58
CA SER A 29 4.99 -10.11 4.19
C SER A 29 4.05 -8.94 4.53
N ASP A 30 3.07 -9.17 5.40
CA ASP A 30 2.25 -8.11 6.00
C ASP A 30 3.16 -7.09 6.71
N VAL A 31 2.87 -5.80 6.57
CA VAL A 31 3.51 -4.76 7.39
C VAL A 31 2.52 -3.96 8.18
N GLY A 32 1.26 -4.32 8.11
CA GLY A 32 0.21 -3.72 8.86
C GLY A 32 -0.98 -4.64 8.86
N THR A 33 -1.95 -4.28 9.68
CA THR A 33 -3.16 -5.05 9.91
C THR A 33 -4.36 -4.13 9.73
N PRO A 34 -5.54 -4.70 9.45
CA PRO A 34 -6.73 -3.92 9.23
C PRO A 34 -7.13 -3.13 10.48
N GLN A 35 -7.40 -1.83 10.32
CA GLN A 35 -7.83 -0.92 11.39
C GLN A 35 -9.33 -0.62 11.31
N VAL A 36 -9.87 -0.06 12.39
CA VAL A 36 -11.26 0.40 12.42
C VAL A 36 -11.30 1.85 11.96
N ILE A 37 -12.46 2.29 11.49
CA ILE A 37 -12.75 3.71 11.30
C ILE A 37 -12.39 4.47 12.58
N ASP A 38 -11.75 5.62 12.40
CA ASP A 38 -11.20 6.50 13.43
C ASP A 38 -9.93 5.98 14.14
N GLU A 39 -9.40 4.81 13.75
CA GLU A 39 -8.10 4.27 14.18
C GLU A 39 -7.06 4.24 13.02
N GLU A 40 -7.27 5.01 11.95
CA GLU A 40 -6.39 5.00 10.79
C GLU A 40 -5.02 5.64 11.03
N TYR A 41 -4.04 5.19 10.25
CA TYR A 41 -2.72 5.78 10.16
C TYR A 41 -2.55 6.48 8.82
N ARG A 42 -1.92 7.67 8.82
CA ARG A 42 -1.75 8.48 7.61
C ARG A 42 -0.48 9.32 7.63
N TYR A 43 -0.13 9.87 6.47
CA TYR A 43 0.85 10.97 6.39
C TYR A 43 0.16 12.32 6.45
N ASN A 44 0.58 13.18 7.37
CA ASN A 44 0.05 14.54 7.47
C ASN A 44 0.90 15.59 6.73
N VAL A 45 1.61 15.16 5.68
CA VAL A 45 2.43 16.03 4.84
C VAL A 45 1.84 16.02 3.42
N PRO A 46 1.53 17.19 2.82
CA PRO A 46 0.82 17.26 1.55
C PRO A 46 1.67 16.85 0.34
N VAL A 47 3.00 16.91 0.45
CA VAL A 47 3.93 16.53 -0.62
C VAL A 47 4.91 15.49 -0.11
N LEU A 48 4.89 14.33 -0.75
CA LEU A 48 5.83 13.24 -0.54
C LEU A 48 6.78 13.14 -1.74
N TYR A 49 8.05 12.86 -1.47
CA TYR A 49 9.09 12.79 -2.49
C TYR A 49 9.48 11.35 -2.75
N TYR A 50 9.45 10.92 -4.01
CA TYR A 50 9.92 9.58 -4.37
C TYR A 50 11.14 9.66 -5.28
N ALA A 51 11.95 8.61 -5.23
CA ALA A 51 13.07 8.45 -6.13
C ALA A 51 13.23 7.00 -6.55
N ILE A 52 13.93 6.78 -7.66
CA ILE A 52 14.16 5.47 -8.23
C ILE A 52 15.64 5.16 -8.11
N ASP A 53 15.98 4.07 -7.45
CA ASP A 53 17.35 3.64 -7.26
C ASP A 53 17.96 3.10 -8.56
N GLY A 54 19.29 3.22 -8.70
CA GLY A 54 20.01 2.74 -9.88
C GLY A 54 19.78 1.25 -10.14
N SER A 55 19.63 0.42 -9.08
CA SER A 55 19.34 -1.01 -9.26
C SER A 55 18.03 -1.27 -10.00
N PHE A 56 17.04 -0.39 -9.84
CA PHE A 56 15.79 -0.47 -10.61
C PHE A 56 16.02 -0.08 -12.06
N HIS A 57 16.82 0.95 -12.31
CA HIS A 57 17.18 1.36 -13.66
C HIS A 57 17.97 0.26 -14.39
N ASP A 58 18.88 -0.45 -13.72
CA ASP A 58 19.63 -1.57 -14.29
C ASP A 58 18.72 -2.69 -14.80
N TYR A 59 17.74 -3.06 -13.97
CA TYR A 59 16.89 -4.20 -14.28
C TYR A 59 15.74 -3.83 -15.22
N PHE A 60 15.02 -2.74 -14.95
CA PHE A 60 13.82 -2.35 -15.68
C PHE A 60 14.06 -1.28 -16.76
N GLY A 61 15.17 -0.54 -16.68
CA GLY A 61 15.50 0.53 -17.62
C GLY A 61 14.54 1.71 -17.62
N ALA A 62 14.78 2.64 -18.55
CA ALA A 62 13.97 3.85 -18.73
C ALA A 62 12.47 3.55 -18.95
N ARG A 63 12.11 2.44 -19.60
CA ARG A 63 10.71 2.04 -19.80
C ARG A 63 10.03 1.67 -18.49
N GLY A 64 10.69 0.88 -17.64
CA GLY A 64 10.13 0.56 -16.33
C GLY A 64 9.99 1.80 -15.45
N VAL A 65 10.93 2.74 -15.54
CA VAL A 65 10.83 4.03 -14.87
C VAL A 65 9.58 4.81 -15.31
N GLN A 66 9.29 4.83 -16.60
CA GLN A 66 8.07 5.48 -17.12
C GLN A 66 6.79 4.80 -16.59
N GLU A 67 6.79 3.49 -16.38
CA GLU A 67 5.65 2.79 -15.78
C GLU A 67 5.44 3.13 -14.30
N ILE A 68 6.53 3.28 -13.53
CA ILE A 68 6.46 3.79 -12.15
C ILE A 68 5.91 5.23 -12.14
N ASP A 69 6.39 6.08 -13.03
CA ASP A 69 5.92 7.47 -13.14
C ASP A 69 4.42 7.53 -13.49
N LYS A 70 3.93 6.61 -14.33
CA LYS A 70 2.49 6.47 -14.62
C LYS A 70 1.68 6.10 -13.37
N ALA A 71 2.19 5.23 -12.50
CA ALA A 71 1.52 4.88 -11.25
C ALA A 71 1.38 6.10 -10.31
N PHE A 72 2.48 6.84 -10.09
CA PHE A 72 2.42 8.09 -9.31
C PHE A 72 1.55 9.17 -9.97
N LYS A 73 1.54 9.23 -11.30
CA LYS A 73 0.67 10.14 -12.04
C LYS A 73 -0.81 9.86 -11.76
N LEU A 74 -1.24 8.60 -11.73
CA LEU A 74 -2.63 8.25 -11.40
C LEU A 74 -3.06 8.79 -10.03
N LEU A 75 -2.17 8.74 -9.03
CA LEU A 75 -2.43 9.31 -7.70
C LEU A 75 -2.45 10.84 -7.72
N ASN A 76 -1.51 11.47 -8.43
CA ASN A 76 -1.42 12.93 -8.55
C ASN A 76 -2.60 13.56 -9.31
N ASP A 77 -3.14 12.83 -10.28
CA ASP A 77 -4.27 13.23 -11.12
C ASP A 77 -5.61 13.19 -10.34
N LEU A 78 -5.66 12.57 -9.15
CA LEU A 78 -6.84 12.64 -8.30
C LEU A 78 -7.18 14.08 -7.94
N PRO A 79 -8.47 14.47 -7.96
CA PRO A 79 -8.90 15.74 -7.41
C PRO A 79 -8.64 15.80 -5.90
N PRO A 80 -8.56 16.99 -5.29
CA PRO A 80 -8.64 17.11 -3.83
C PRO A 80 -9.88 16.41 -3.29
N ALA A 81 -9.79 15.84 -2.08
CA ALA A 81 -10.89 15.13 -1.44
C ALA A 81 -12.16 16.00 -1.33
N SER A 82 -12.02 17.31 -1.09
CA SER A 82 -13.14 18.24 -1.04
C SER A 82 -13.82 18.51 -2.39
N ALA A 83 -13.20 18.14 -3.50
CA ALA A 83 -13.71 18.36 -4.86
C ALA A 83 -14.34 17.11 -5.48
N MET A 84 -14.23 15.96 -4.81
CA MET A 84 -14.90 14.71 -5.21
C MET A 84 -16.40 14.79 -4.92
N SER A 85 -17.22 14.09 -5.70
CA SER A 85 -18.66 14.02 -5.44
C SER A 85 -18.93 13.20 -4.18
N ASP A 86 -20.03 13.48 -3.47
CA ASP A 86 -20.42 12.74 -2.27
C ASP A 86 -20.52 11.23 -2.53
N THR A 87 -21.00 10.86 -3.71
CA THR A 87 -21.23 9.48 -4.12
C THR A 87 -20.04 8.83 -4.83
N LEU A 88 -18.99 9.55 -5.21
CA LEU A 88 -17.83 9.02 -5.95
C LEU A 88 -18.17 8.32 -7.27
N THR A 89 -19.30 8.65 -7.89
CA THR A 89 -19.78 7.99 -9.12
C THR A 89 -18.96 8.34 -10.36
N GLU A 90 -18.12 9.37 -10.28
CA GLU A 90 -17.11 9.71 -11.28
C GLU A 90 -15.97 8.68 -11.37
N PHE A 91 -15.82 7.82 -10.35
CA PHE A 91 -14.82 6.75 -10.34
C PHE A 91 -15.47 5.40 -10.69
N PRO A 92 -14.85 4.61 -11.59
CA PRO A 92 -15.35 3.29 -11.97
C PRO A 92 -15.23 2.28 -10.83
N LEU A 93 -16.14 1.31 -10.79
CA LEU A 93 -16.07 0.16 -9.88
C LEU A 93 -15.02 -0.87 -10.31
N ASP A 94 -14.74 -0.97 -11.61
CA ASP A 94 -13.73 -1.89 -12.13
C ASP A 94 -12.86 -1.20 -13.19
N THR A 95 -11.56 -1.19 -12.93
CA THR A 95 -10.52 -0.69 -13.84
C THR A 95 -9.58 -1.79 -14.31
N ALA A 96 -9.81 -3.02 -13.88
CA ALA A 96 -9.02 -4.16 -14.30
C ALA A 96 -9.31 -4.51 -15.76
N ARG A 97 -8.26 -4.82 -16.49
CA ARG A 97 -8.32 -5.29 -17.87
C ARG A 97 -7.32 -6.44 -18.03
N LEU A 98 -7.59 -7.28 -19.01
CA LEU A 98 -6.77 -8.45 -19.32
C LEU A 98 -6.15 -8.30 -20.71
N ASN A 99 -4.82 -8.41 -20.78
CA ASN A 99 -4.09 -8.56 -22.03
C ASN A 99 -3.75 -10.06 -22.22
N PHE A 100 -4.41 -10.71 -23.17
CA PHE A 100 -4.26 -12.16 -23.39
C PHE A 100 -2.85 -12.57 -23.82
N LYS A 101 -2.12 -11.71 -24.54
CA LYS A 101 -0.73 -11.98 -24.94
C LYS A 101 0.21 -11.90 -23.74
N ALA A 102 0.00 -10.94 -22.84
CA ALA A 102 0.75 -10.88 -21.59
C ALA A 102 0.40 -12.05 -20.65
N ALA A 103 -0.87 -12.47 -20.62
CA ALA A 103 -1.33 -13.60 -19.83
C ALA A 103 -0.70 -14.92 -20.31
N SER A 104 -0.62 -15.16 -21.62
CA SER A 104 0.02 -16.38 -22.18
C SER A 104 1.53 -16.43 -21.96
N LEU A 105 2.15 -15.30 -21.62
CA LEU A 105 3.57 -15.16 -21.30
C LEU A 105 3.83 -15.10 -19.77
N ASN A 106 2.81 -15.32 -18.94
CA ASN A 106 2.87 -15.22 -17.48
C ASN A 106 3.49 -13.89 -16.99
N LEU A 107 3.11 -12.76 -17.61
CA LEU A 107 3.64 -11.45 -17.26
C LEU A 107 2.82 -10.78 -16.15
N ILE A 108 3.50 -10.20 -15.16
CA ILE A 108 2.92 -9.33 -14.14
C ILE A 108 3.17 -7.86 -14.53
N ASP A 109 2.13 -7.03 -14.49
CA ASP A 109 2.21 -5.61 -14.84
C ASP A 109 2.92 -4.79 -13.76
N LEU A 110 4.03 -4.16 -14.14
CA LEU A 110 4.88 -3.37 -13.24
C LEU A 110 4.15 -2.15 -12.66
N LYS A 111 3.42 -1.39 -13.50
CA LYS A 111 2.69 -0.19 -13.08
C LYS A 111 1.59 -0.53 -12.07
N SER A 112 0.79 -1.55 -12.35
CA SER A 112 -0.30 -2.00 -11.48
C SER A 112 0.23 -2.47 -10.13
N THR A 113 1.34 -3.21 -10.13
CA THR A 113 1.99 -3.66 -8.90
C THR A 113 2.51 -2.48 -8.08
N ALA A 114 3.17 -1.52 -8.72
CA ALA A 114 3.66 -0.32 -8.05
C ALA A 114 2.52 0.50 -7.45
N LEU A 115 1.43 0.70 -8.20
CA LEU A 115 0.26 1.43 -7.73
C LEU A 115 -0.35 0.80 -6.48
N ALA A 116 -0.54 -0.52 -6.50
CA ALA A 116 -1.08 -1.28 -5.37
C ALA A 116 -0.19 -1.17 -4.12
N LEU A 117 1.13 -1.34 -4.27
CA LEU A 117 2.08 -1.21 -3.17
C LEU A 117 2.16 0.22 -2.62
N ILE A 118 1.98 1.24 -3.46
CA ILE A 118 1.94 2.64 -3.00
C ILE A 118 0.66 2.89 -2.19
N LEU A 119 -0.51 2.43 -2.65
CA LEU A 119 -1.77 2.54 -1.90
C LEU A 119 -1.65 1.94 -0.50
N GLU A 120 -0.99 0.79 -0.42
CA GLU A 120 -0.72 0.12 0.84
C GLU A 120 0.15 0.97 1.78
N GLN A 121 1.20 1.58 1.24
CA GLN A 121 2.12 2.40 2.01
C GLN A 121 1.54 3.75 2.46
N ILE A 122 0.43 4.21 1.87
CA ILE A 122 -0.21 5.49 2.18
C ILE A 122 -1.53 5.38 2.95
N GLY A 123 -1.91 4.18 3.39
CA GLY A 123 -2.99 4.03 4.36
C GLY A 123 -4.06 2.99 4.04
N LEU A 124 -4.03 2.36 2.87
CA LEU A 124 -4.99 1.32 2.52
C LEU A 124 -4.44 -0.08 2.76
N LEU A 125 -5.32 -1.07 2.87
CA LEU A 125 -4.99 -2.48 2.91
C LEU A 125 -5.91 -3.24 1.95
N GLU A 126 -5.57 -4.48 1.63
CA GLU A 126 -6.30 -5.37 0.72
C GLU A 126 -7.78 -5.52 1.11
N PRO A 127 -8.73 -4.88 0.41
CA PRO A 127 -10.13 -4.93 0.83
C PRO A 127 -10.75 -6.31 0.69
N THR A 128 -10.36 -7.10 -0.30
CA THR A 128 -10.93 -8.43 -0.52
C THR A 128 -10.45 -9.44 0.53
N ARG A 129 -9.20 -9.33 1.02
CA ARG A 129 -8.63 -10.23 2.05
C ARG A 129 -9.10 -9.93 3.47
N PHE A 130 -9.63 -8.72 3.71
CA PHE A 130 -10.01 -8.28 5.06
C PHE A 130 -11.49 -7.90 5.16
N VAL A 131 -12.32 -8.37 4.23
CA VAL A 131 -13.78 -8.23 4.34
C VAL A 131 -14.26 -8.89 5.63
N TRP A 132 -13.76 -10.10 5.90
CA TRP A 132 -14.13 -10.90 7.05
C TRP A 132 -12.89 -11.32 7.84
N CYS A 133 -12.75 -10.74 9.03
CA CYS A 133 -11.58 -10.91 9.88
C CYS A 133 -11.91 -11.75 11.11
N LEU A 134 -11.05 -12.69 11.47
CA LEU A 134 -11.14 -13.34 12.78
C LEU A 134 -10.65 -12.41 13.88
N ARG A 135 -11.53 -12.08 14.84
CA ARG A 135 -11.19 -11.31 16.05
C ARG A 135 -10.63 -12.17 17.16
N ALA A 136 -11.07 -13.43 17.22
CA ALA A 136 -10.60 -14.42 18.18
C ALA A 136 -10.76 -15.83 17.60
N PHE A 137 -9.82 -16.70 17.92
CA PHE A 137 -9.82 -18.10 17.55
C PHE A 137 -9.38 -18.93 18.76
N THR A 138 -10.20 -19.92 19.13
CA THR A 138 -9.92 -20.83 20.25
C THR A 138 -10.13 -22.27 19.79
N PRO A 139 -9.06 -23.06 19.62
CA PRO A 139 -9.21 -24.47 19.28
C PRO A 139 -9.87 -25.22 20.45
N GLY A 140 -10.78 -26.15 20.15
CA GLY A 140 -11.32 -27.07 21.14
C GLY A 140 -10.24 -28.04 21.66
N GLN A 141 -10.49 -28.64 22.83
CA GLN A 141 -9.53 -29.53 23.51
C GLN A 141 -9.01 -30.67 22.60
N ASP A 142 -9.86 -31.20 21.72
CA ASP A 142 -9.52 -32.27 20.76
C ASP A 142 -9.62 -31.78 19.29
N CYS A 143 -9.31 -30.51 19.02
CA CYS A 143 -9.50 -29.91 17.69
C CYS A 143 -8.74 -30.68 16.58
N GLN A 144 -7.58 -31.25 16.88
CA GLN A 144 -6.78 -32.00 15.91
C GLN A 144 -7.48 -33.24 15.35
N THR A 145 -8.39 -33.84 16.13
CA THR A 145 -9.15 -35.04 15.72
C THR A 145 -10.59 -34.69 15.30
N THR A 146 -11.16 -33.64 15.89
CA THR A 146 -12.58 -33.29 15.70
C THR A 146 -12.81 -32.15 14.71
N GLY A 147 -11.80 -31.31 14.46
CA GLY A 147 -11.95 -30.07 13.70
C GLY A 147 -12.81 -29.01 14.40
N ILE A 148 -13.07 -29.14 15.70
CA ILE A 148 -13.95 -28.23 16.44
C ILE A 148 -13.13 -27.08 17.03
N ALA A 149 -13.47 -25.85 16.64
CA ALA A 149 -12.93 -24.62 17.20
C ALA A 149 -14.05 -23.58 17.40
N SER A 150 -13.85 -22.68 18.37
CA SER A 150 -14.71 -21.51 18.57
C SER A 150 -14.04 -20.28 17.97
N TYR A 151 -14.83 -19.39 17.35
CA TYR A 151 -14.30 -18.23 16.66
C TYR A 151 -15.24 -17.01 16.79
N LEU A 152 -14.66 -15.82 16.68
CA LEU A 152 -15.38 -14.55 16.59
C LEU A 152 -14.94 -13.85 15.30
N ILE A 153 -15.90 -13.46 14.46
CA ILE A 153 -15.64 -12.78 13.19
C ILE A 153 -16.13 -11.33 13.27
N ILE A 154 -15.36 -10.43 12.66
CA ILE A 154 -15.64 -9.01 12.53
C ILE A 154 -15.42 -8.57 11.08
N LYS A 155 -15.88 -7.38 10.73
CA LYS A 155 -15.57 -6.74 9.44
C LYS A 155 -14.58 -5.61 9.64
N ARG A 156 -13.67 -5.45 8.68
CA ARG A 156 -12.74 -4.31 8.61
C ARG A 156 -12.80 -3.59 7.26
N ASN A 157 -13.87 -3.83 6.53
CA ASN A 157 -14.20 -3.17 5.28
C ASN A 157 -15.29 -2.13 5.50
N TYR A 158 -15.11 -0.95 4.92
CA TYR A 158 -15.99 0.19 5.13
C TYR A 158 -16.48 0.76 3.81
N ASP A 159 -17.77 1.11 3.75
CA ASP A 159 -18.34 1.74 2.57
C ASP A 159 -17.67 3.10 2.29
N PRO A 160 -17.24 3.38 1.05
CA PRO A 160 -16.51 4.62 0.73
C PRO A 160 -17.34 5.90 0.91
N VAL A 161 -18.67 5.78 1.01
CA VAL A 161 -19.60 6.91 1.19
C VAL A 161 -20.10 6.99 2.62
N THR A 162 -20.62 5.89 3.19
CA THR A 162 -21.23 5.90 4.52
C THR A 162 -20.25 5.58 5.66
N TRP A 163 -19.11 4.96 5.34
CA TRP A 163 -18.12 4.41 6.28
C TRP A 163 -18.69 3.35 7.21
N GLU A 164 -19.84 2.77 6.87
CA GLU A 164 -20.42 1.66 7.59
C GLU A 164 -19.73 0.34 7.20
N PRO A 165 -19.57 -0.61 8.13
CA PRO A 165 -19.01 -1.91 7.81
C PRO A 165 -19.82 -2.65 6.74
N THR A 166 -19.14 -3.12 5.69
CA THR A 166 -19.81 -3.75 4.54
C THR A 166 -19.07 -4.98 4.03
N SER A 167 -19.80 -5.86 3.36
CA SER A 167 -19.29 -7.11 2.79
C SER A 167 -19.10 -7.04 1.27
N TYR A 168 -19.23 -5.85 0.70
CA TYR A 168 -19.13 -5.64 -0.74
C TYR A 168 -17.82 -4.95 -1.06
N VAL A 169 -17.11 -5.41 -2.09
CA VAL A 169 -15.95 -4.73 -2.67
C VAL A 169 -16.29 -4.41 -4.13
N ASN A 170 -16.34 -3.12 -4.47
CA ASN A 170 -16.68 -2.56 -5.77
C ASN A 170 -17.91 -3.24 -6.42
N GLY A 171 -18.95 -3.50 -5.64
CA GLY A 171 -20.20 -4.13 -6.08
C GLY A 171 -20.26 -5.66 -5.95
N THR A 172 -19.14 -6.34 -5.67
CA THR A 172 -19.10 -7.80 -5.49
C THR A 172 -19.32 -8.18 -4.03
N LEU A 173 -20.29 -9.04 -3.75
CA LEU A 173 -20.61 -9.51 -2.39
C LEU A 173 -19.74 -10.71 -1.98
N TYR A 174 -19.10 -10.59 -0.82
CA TYR A 174 -18.31 -11.65 -0.21
C TYR A 174 -18.96 -12.20 1.06
N THR A 175 -18.87 -13.51 1.23
CA THR A 175 -19.06 -14.25 2.48
C THR A 175 -17.70 -14.79 2.94
N PHE A 176 -17.65 -15.51 4.05
CA PHE A 176 -16.45 -16.19 4.51
C PHE A 176 -16.66 -17.70 4.60
N ARG A 177 -15.55 -18.44 4.51
CA ARG A 177 -15.42 -19.83 4.89
C ARG A 177 -14.31 -19.94 5.93
N LEU A 178 -14.61 -20.58 7.06
CA LEU A 178 -13.58 -20.85 8.06
C LEU A 178 -12.67 -21.98 7.57
N ILE A 179 -11.37 -21.73 7.54
CA ILE A 179 -10.32 -22.75 7.34
C ILE A 179 -9.50 -22.87 8.62
N LEU A 180 -9.22 -24.11 9.01
CA LEU A 180 -8.32 -24.40 10.13
C LEU A 180 -6.95 -24.75 9.58
N GLY A 181 -5.91 -24.14 10.17
CA GLY A 181 -4.54 -24.50 9.90
C GLY A 181 -4.21 -25.92 10.37
N PRO A 182 -3.06 -26.47 9.95
CA PRO A 182 -2.55 -27.74 10.47
C PRO A 182 -2.57 -27.75 12.00
N ASP A 183 -2.97 -28.88 12.57
CA ASP A 183 -3.06 -29.08 14.02
C ASP A 183 -3.94 -28.07 14.78
N CYS A 184 -4.84 -27.37 14.07
CA CYS A 184 -5.61 -26.23 14.56
C CYS A 184 -4.73 -25.11 15.17
N ALA A 185 -3.51 -24.93 14.66
CA ALA A 185 -2.60 -23.90 15.14
C ALA A 185 -3.09 -22.47 14.87
N PHE A 186 -3.96 -22.31 13.87
CA PHE A 186 -4.59 -21.05 13.51
C PHE A 186 -5.97 -21.30 12.87
N GLY A 187 -6.79 -20.25 12.82
CA GLY A 187 -7.98 -20.18 12.00
C GLY A 187 -7.86 -19.05 10.97
N ASP A 188 -8.54 -19.20 9.86
CA ASP A 188 -8.67 -18.18 8.81
C ASP A 188 -10.13 -18.03 8.37
N ALA A 189 -10.59 -16.79 8.19
CA ALA A 189 -11.90 -16.51 7.60
C ALA A 189 -11.71 -16.16 6.12
N VAL A 190 -11.49 -17.17 5.29
CA VAL A 190 -11.21 -16.97 3.86
C VAL A 190 -12.43 -16.42 3.14
N GLU A 191 -12.26 -15.32 2.42
CA GLU A 191 -13.33 -14.70 1.66
C GLU A 191 -13.73 -15.52 0.43
N GLU A 192 -15.04 -15.68 0.26
CA GLU A 192 -15.64 -16.34 -0.89
C GLU A 192 -16.70 -15.44 -1.51
N VAL A 193 -16.72 -15.35 -2.84
CA VAL A 193 -17.81 -14.67 -3.52
C VAL A 193 -19.12 -15.42 -3.36
N VAL A 194 -20.20 -14.67 -3.12
CA VAL A 194 -21.55 -15.24 -3.08
C VAL A 194 -22.03 -15.61 -4.48
N ASP A 195 -21.73 -14.76 -5.47
CA ASP A 195 -21.97 -15.06 -6.89
C ASP A 195 -20.67 -15.58 -7.53
N PRO A 196 -20.60 -16.87 -7.93
CA PRO A 196 -19.40 -17.44 -8.53
C PRO A 196 -19.06 -16.83 -9.90
N LEU A 197 -19.96 -16.07 -10.52
CA LEU A 197 -19.72 -15.37 -11.78
C LEU A 197 -19.33 -13.90 -11.58
N ALA A 198 -19.33 -13.40 -10.35
CA ALA A 198 -18.93 -12.03 -10.07
C ALA A 198 -17.43 -11.84 -10.29
N THR A 199 -17.05 -10.62 -10.68
CA THR A 199 -15.65 -10.25 -10.84
C THR A 199 -15.03 -10.01 -9.47
N THR A 200 -13.87 -10.62 -9.20
CA THR A 200 -13.16 -10.53 -7.92
C THR A 200 -11.87 -9.72 -8.01
N ASP A 201 -11.34 -9.37 -6.84
CA ASP A 201 -10.06 -8.68 -6.66
C ASP A 201 -9.95 -7.44 -7.57
N ASN A 202 -11.03 -6.66 -7.61
CA ASN A 202 -11.18 -5.54 -8.54
C ASN A 202 -10.71 -4.22 -7.94
N ALA A 203 -10.40 -4.15 -6.64
CA ALA A 203 -9.74 -2.99 -6.07
C ALA A 203 -8.25 -3.02 -6.39
N VAL A 204 -7.64 -1.87 -6.64
CA VAL A 204 -6.19 -1.81 -6.86
C VAL A 204 -5.45 -2.11 -5.55
N ALA A 205 -6.01 -1.73 -4.40
CA ALA A 205 -5.46 -1.99 -3.08
C ALA A 205 -5.41 -3.49 -2.70
N ASP A 206 -6.07 -4.40 -3.44
CA ASP A 206 -6.05 -5.85 -3.18
C ASP A 206 -4.67 -6.49 -3.36
N LEU A 207 -3.66 -5.73 -3.86
CA LEU A 207 -2.31 -6.23 -4.19
C LEU A 207 -2.32 -7.48 -5.08
N THR A 208 -3.46 -7.80 -5.70
CA THR A 208 -3.69 -9.06 -6.39
C THR A 208 -3.23 -8.91 -7.83
N VAL A 209 -1.98 -9.25 -8.05
CA VAL A 209 -1.35 -9.27 -9.37
C VAL A 209 -1.53 -10.63 -10.02
N ARG A 210 -2.26 -10.64 -11.14
CA ARG A 210 -2.52 -11.83 -11.96
C ARG A 210 -1.85 -11.69 -13.32
N PHE A 211 -1.53 -12.82 -13.95
CA PHE A 211 -0.88 -12.82 -15.26
C PHE A 211 -1.71 -12.11 -16.33
N GLY A 212 -1.09 -11.14 -17.00
CA GLY A 212 -1.72 -10.32 -18.03
C GLY A 212 -2.80 -9.35 -17.53
N ARG A 213 -3.12 -9.32 -16.23
CA ARG A 213 -4.06 -8.36 -15.64
C ARG A 213 -3.33 -7.05 -15.36
N TYR A 214 -3.94 -5.94 -15.72
CA TYR A 214 -3.46 -4.60 -15.39
C TYR A 214 -4.63 -3.68 -15.02
N PHE A 215 -4.35 -2.64 -14.24
CA PHE A 215 -5.31 -1.61 -13.88
C PHE A 215 -5.10 -0.36 -14.72
N SER A 216 -6.18 0.17 -15.31
CA SER A 216 -6.11 1.43 -16.08
C SER A 216 -6.19 2.69 -15.21
N GLY A 217 -6.64 2.55 -13.96
CA GLY A 217 -6.80 3.63 -12.99
C GLY A 217 -7.23 3.09 -11.63
N LEU A 218 -7.52 3.97 -10.68
CA LEU A 218 -8.04 3.62 -9.35
C LEU A 218 -9.53 3.33 -9.41
N THR A 219 -10.02 2.42 -8.55
CA THR A 219 -11.47 2.20 -8.42
C THR A 219 -12.10 3.16 -7.42
N ARG A 220 -13.44 3.21 -7.41
CA ARG A 220 -14.24 3.96 -6.45
C ARG A 220 -13.86 3.66 -5.00
N ASP A 221 -13.55 2.40 -4.69
CA ASP A 221 -13.17 1.96 -3.36
C ASP A 221 -11.80 2.48 -2.94
N ASP A 222 -10.80 2.34 -3.81
CA ASP A 222 -9.45 2.87 -3.57
C ASP A 222 -9.52 4.39 -3.30
N VAL A 223 -10.25 5.12 -4.15
CA VAL A 223 -10.41 6.57 -4.01
C VAL A 223 -11.23 6.93 -2.78
N GLY A 224 -12.25 6.15 -2.45
CA GLY A 224 -13.08 6.35 -1.26
C GLY A 224 -12.31 6.18 0.04
N GLY A 225 -11.42 5.20 0.11
CA GLY A 225 -10.50 5.04 1.24
C GLY A 225 -9.53 6.21 1.37
N LEU A 226 -8.89 6.63 0.27
CA LEU A 226 -8.03 7.81 0.28
C LEU A 226 -8.80 9.09 0.65
N ARG A 227 -10.03 9.25 0.17
CA ARG A 227 -10.92 10.36 0.55
C ARG A 227 -11.21 10.33 2.04
N TYR A 228 -11.54 9.17 2.61
CA TYR A 228 -11.78 9.04 4.05
C TYR A 228 -10.55 9.49 4.85
N ILE A 229 -9.37 8.96 4.51
CA ILE A 229 -8.11 9.25 5.23
C ILE A 229 -7.76 10.74 5.16
N TYR A 230 -7.80 11.31 3.95
CA TYR A 230 -7.22 12.62 3.65
C TYR A 230 -8.21 13.78 3.58
N ARG A 231 -9.53 13.55 3.66
CA ARG A 231 -10.52 14.64 3.65
C ARG A 231 -10.22 15.67 4.74
N SER A 232 -10.44 16.95 4.40
CA SER A 232 -10.27 18.04 5.36
C SER A 232 -10.99 17.82 6.70
N PRO A 233 -12.24 17.29 6.78
CA PRO A 233 -12.92 17.08 8.06
C PRO A 233 -12.42 15.88 8.88
N ASN A 234 -11.52 15.03 8.34
CA ASN A 234 -11.05 13.86 9.07
C ASN A 234 -10.05 14.28 10.16
N LEU A 235 -10.42 14.07 11.42
CA LEU A 235 -9.73 14.62 12.58
C LEU A 235 -9.07 13.50 13.40
N ASN A 236 -7.74 13.48 13.39
CA ASN A 236 -6.98 12.47 14.14
C ASN A 236 -6.57 13.06 15.48
N ARG A 237 -6.83 12.32 16.54
CA ARG A 237 -6.53 12.75 17.92
C ARG A 237 -5.04 12.59 18.17
N SER A 238 -4.42 13.64 18.72
CA SER A 238 -3.02 13.59 19.19
C SER A 238 -2.02 13.21 18.08
N GLU A 239 -2.29 13.62 16.85
CA GLU A 239 -1.37 13.41 15.73
C GLU A 239 -0.20 14.41 15.85
N THR A 240 1.03 13.91 15.80
CA THR A 240 2.24 14.73 15.72
C THR A 240 2.69 14.82 14.27
N MET A 241 3.49 15.84 13.92
CA MET A 241 4.16 15.82 12.62
C MET A 241 5.33 14.85 12.65
N PRO A 242 5.79 14.34 11.49
CA PRO A 242 7.03 13.57 11.41
C PRO A 242 8.16 14.24 12.18
N GLY A 243 9.03 13.46 12.84
CA GLY A 243 10.05 13.97 13.76
C GLY A 243 11.01 15.01 13.16
N ASN A 244 11.15 15.08 11.84
CA ASN A 244 11.91 16.10 11.13
C ASN A 244 11.14 17.36 10.74
N VAL A 245 9.88 17.52 11.14
CA VAL A 245 9.07 18.69 10.82
C VAL A 245 9.08 19.67 11.99
N LEU A 246 9.27 20.95 11.68
CA LEU A 246 9.43 22.03 12.66
C LEU A 246 8.37 23.10 12.42
N LEU A 247 7.85 23.70 13.48
CA LEU A 247 6.95 24.85 13.36
C LEU A 247 7.72 26.07 12.84
N GLY A 248 7.24 26.67 11.75
CA GLY A 248 7.82 27.87 11.13
C GLY A 248 7.15 29.16 11.62
N GLY A 249 7.95 30.13 12.07
CA GLY A 249 7.47 31.47 12.43
C GLY A 249 6.99 32.28 11.22
N GLY A 250 5.97 33.14 11.42
CA GLY A 250 5.37 33.94 10.35
C GLY A 250 6.28 35.08 9.80
N PRO A 251 5.89 35.75 8.70
CA PRO A 251 6.73 36.71 7.96
C PRO A 251 7.17 37.97 8.73
N TRP A 252 6.61 38.21 9.92
CA TRP A 252 6.84 39.41 10.74
C TRP A 252 7.45 39.10 12.11
N MET A 253 7.89 37.86 12.34
CA MET A 253 8.61 37.52 13.57
C MET A 253 10.11 37.80 13.37
N PRO A 254 10.81 38.42 14.34
CA PRO A 254 12.24 38.63 14.24
C PRO A 254 12.94 37.30 13.99
N ALA A 255 13.95 37.28 13.13
CA ALA A 255 14.76 36.10 12.86
C ALA A 255 15.39 35.58 14.17
N THR A 256 14.71 34.63 14.83
CA THR A 256 15.21 33.94 16.01
C THR A 256 14.95 32.45 15.83
N THR A 257 16.00 31.68 15.60
CA THR A 257 16.45 30.46 16.32
C THR A 257 15.48 29.48 17.02
N ASN A 258 14.16 29.68 17.03
CA ASN A 258 13.20 28.88 17.78
C ASN A 258 12.37 28.01 16.82
N LEU A 259 13.02 27.04 16.20
CA LEU A 259 12.32 25.89 15.62
C LEU A 259 11.84 25.03 16.79
N ILE A 260 10.53 24.90 16.96
CA ILE A 260 9.93 24.13 18.04
C ILE A 260 9.39 22.84 17.45
N ALA A 261 9.67 21.71 18.12
CA ALA A 261 9.07 20.43 17.76
C ALA A 261 7.55 20.52 17.93
N PRO A 262 6.76 20.12 16.92
CA PRO A 262 5.31 20.13 17.02
C PRO A 262 4.83 19.24 18.17
N SER A 263 3.91 19.76 18.97
CA SER A 263 3.22 18.96 19.98
C SER A 263 2.08 18.15 19.35
N PRO A 264 1.66 17.03 19.98
CA PRO A 264 0.43 16.33 19.62
C PRO A 264 -0.76 17.30 19.60
N SER A 265 -1.54 17.31 18.53
CA SER A 265 -2.72 18.18 18.39
C SER A 265 -3.84 17.48 17.62
N LEU A 266 -5.04 18.07 17.65
CA LEU A 266 -6.16 17.63 16.82
C LEU A 266 -5.91 18.12 15.39
N ARG A 267 -5.57 17.22 14.47
CA ARG A 267 -5.18 17.59 13.11
C ARG A 267 -6.20 17.16 12.08
N LEU A 268 -6.50 18.09 11.18
CA LEU A 268 -7.36 17.85 10.02
C LEU A 268 -6.57 17.18 8.90
N GLY A 269 -7.28 16.50 7.99
CA GLY A 269 -6.67 15.91 6.79
C GLY A 269 -6.09 16.97 5.84
N ILE A 270 -5.11 16.56 5.05
CA ILE A 270 -4.37 17.43 4.10
C ILE A 270 -5.14 17.77 2.82
N ASP A 271 -6.33 17.19 2.63
CA ASP A 271 -7.23 17.32 1.49
C ASP A 271 -6.71 16.76 0.16
N LYS A 272 -5.43 17.00 -0.16
CA LYS A 272 -4.75 16.45 -1.32
C LYS A 272 -3.30 16.09 -1.00
N MET A 273 -2.95 14.84 -1.27
CA MET A 273 -1.57 14.38 -1.32
C MET A 273 -1.00 14.55 -2.73
N ARG A 274 0.29 14.88 -2.82
CA ARG A 274 1.05 14.96 -4.07
C ARG A 274 2.37 14.21 -3.93
N PHE A 275 2.79 13.59 -5.02
CA PHE A 275 4.07 12.92 -5.15
C PHE A 275 4.96 13.67 -6.13
N GLU A 276 6.17 14.00 -5.72
CA GLU A 276 7.17 14.67 -6.56
C GLU A 276 8.39 13.78 -6.73
N LYS A 277 8.75 13.50 -7.99
CA LYS A 277 9.95 12.74 -8.34
C LYS A 277 11.19 13.57 -8.05
N ARG A 278 12.20 12.94 -7.45
CA ARG A 278 13.52 13.52 -7.23
C ARG A 278 14.59 12.68 -7.90
N ASN A 279 15.66 13.33 -8.33
CA ASN A 279 16.82 12.66 -8.88
C ASN A 279 17.55 11.94 -7.75
N PHE A 280 17.77 10.64 -7.94
CA PHE A 280 18.54 9.78 -7.07
C PHE A 280 19.06 8.65 -7.94
N ASP A 281 20.36 8.42 -7.94
CA ASP A 281 20.97 7.25 -8.55
C ASP A 281 22.22 6.89 -7.74
N SER A 282 22.09 5.87 -6.90
CA SER A 282 23.15 5.43 -6.00
C SER A 282 24.33 4.79 -6.73
N LEU A 283 24.13 4.27 -7.96
CA LEU A 283 25.16 3.60 -8.76
C LEU A 283 25.98 4.60 -9.57
N LEU A 284 25.33 5.65 -10.07
CA LEU A 284 25.99 6.74 -10.81
C LEU A 284 26.50 7.87 -9.90
N GLY A 285 26.47 7.68 -8.58
CA GLY A 285 26.91 8.68 -7.60
C GLY A 285 26.05 9.96 -7.58
N THR A 286 24.83 9.91 -8.12
CA THR A 286 23.87 11.01 -8.05
C THR A 286 23.10 10.90 -6.73
N PHE A 287 23.64 11.55 -5.71
CA PHE A 287 22.99 11.58 -4.40
C PHE A 287 21.85 12.59 -4.34
N PHE A 288 20.85 12.25 -3.54
CA PHE A 288 19.73 13.14 -3.24
C PHE A 288 20.26 14.48 -2.70
N GLN A 289 19.82 15.58 -3.29
CA GLN A 289 20.19 16.91 -2.84
C GLN A 289 19.21 17.36 -1.75
N PRO A 290 19.64 17.57 -0.50
CA PRO A 290 18.77 18.00 0.57
C PRO A 290 18.11 19.35 0.26
N PHE A 291 16.84 19.49 0.61
CA PHE A 291 16.12 20.75 0.49
C PHE A 291 15.09 20.90 1.60
N THR A 292 14.57 22.11 1.76
CA THR A 292 13.55 22.40 2.75
C THR A 292 12.20 22.57 2.07
N ASN A 293 11.25 21.71 2.43
CA ASN A 293 9.85 21.87 2.05
C ASN A 293 9.14 22.74 3.10
N VAL A 294 8.30 23.67 2.67
CA VAL A 294 7.47 24.48 3.56
C VAL A 294 6.02 24.25 3.18
N PHE A 295 5.19 23.93 4.16
CA PHE A 295 3.78 23.63 3.94
C PHE A 295 2.91 24.13 5.09
N GLN A 296 1.60 24.14 4.88
CA GLN A 296 0.63 24.50 5.88
C GLN A 296 -0.14 23.27 6.33
N ALA A 297 -0.46 23.20 7.62
CA ALA A 297 -1.38 22.22 8.15
C ALA A 297 -2.41 22.89 9.05
N LYS A 298 -3.59 22.27 9.14
CA LYS A 298 -4.70 22.79 9.93
C LYS A 298 -4.86 21.98 11.21
N ILE A 299 -4.93 22.68 12.33
CA ILE A 299 -5.17 22.09 13.65
C ILE A 299 -6.44 22.67 14.26
N VAL A 300 -7.05 21.94 15.19
CA VAL A 300 -8.23 22.40 15.94
C VAL A 300 -7.83 22.67 17.38
N THR A 301 -8.00 23.91 17.84
CA THR A 301 -7.74 24.35 19.21
C THR A 301 -8.87 25.25 19.69
N ASN A 302 -9.41 25.02 20.89
CA ASN A 302 -10.54 25.80 21.44
C ASN A 302 -11.71 25.95 20.45
N SER A 303 -12.10 24.84 19.82
CA SER A 303 -13.19 24.77 18.83
C SER A 303 -13.01 25.66 17.59
N THR A 304 -11.79 26.14 17.32
CA THR A 304 -11.44 26.97 16.16
C THR A 304 -10.35 26.29 15.34
N VAL A 305 -10.46 26.37 14.01
CA VAL A 305 -9.42 25.86 13.09
C VAL A 305 -8.31 26.89 12.96
N LEU A 306 -7.10 26.52 13.35
CA LEU A 306 -5.88 27.30 13.18
C LEU A 306 -5.05 26.71 12.03
N THR A 307 -4.44 27.58 11.21
CA THR A 307 -3.48 27.18 10.19
C THR A 307 -2.07 27.48 10.68
N GLU A 308 -1.23 26.45 10.72
CA GLU A 308 0.18 26.54 11.13
C GLU A 308 1.09 26.33 9.93
N ASN A 309 2.19 27.08 9.89
CA ASN A 309 3.24 26.88 8.89
C ASN A 309 4.28 25.90 9.43
N TYR A 310 4.67 24.95 8.59
CA TYR A 310 5.63 23.91 8.91
C TYR A 310 6.79 23.94 7.95
N ILE A 311 7.98 23.69 8.48
CA ILE A 311 9.24 23.60 7.76
C ILE A 311 9.73 22.16 7.91
N ARG A 312 9.99 21.49 6.80
CA ARG A 312 10.44 20.10 6.73
C ARG A 312 11.75 20.03 5.95
N PRO A 313 12.90 19.89 6.61
CA PRO A 313 14.13 19.50 5.95
C PRO A 313 13.98 18.07 5.40
N VAL A 314 13.99 17.96 4.08
CA VAL A 314 13.97 16.70 3.36
C VAL A 314 15.42 16.37 3.01
N LEU A 315 16.01 15.45 3.77
CA LEU A 315 17.41 15.03 3.61
C LEU A 315 17.57 13.82 2.68
N ARG A 316 16.46 13.15 2.39
CA ARG A 316 16.36 11.92 1.60
C ARG A 316 14.95 11.78 1.03
N PRO A 317 14.74 10.98 -0.03
CA PRO A 317 13.40 10.68 -0.53
C PRO A 317 12.53 10.01 0.55
N ASP A 318 11.23 10.26 0.50
CA ASP A 318 10.24 9.57 1.33
C ASP A 318 10.05 8.13 0.87
N PHE A 319 10.00 7.93 -0.45
CA PHE A 319 9.94 6.62 -1.09
C PHE A 319 11.17 6.36 -1.95
N VAL A 320 11.71 5.14 -1.87
CA VAL A 320 12.76 4.67 -2.77
C VAL A 320 12.29 3.38 -3.42
N LEU A 321 12.13 3.42 -4.74
CA LEU A 321 11.81 2.26 -5.55
C LEU A 321 13.11 1.63 -6.07
N ARG A 322 13.32 0.36 -5.79
CA ARG A 322 14.56 -0.36 -6.12
C ARG A 322 14.26 -1.74 -6.70
N ALA A 323 15.27 -2.40 -7.25
CA ALA A 323 15.18 -3.80 -7.65
C ALA A 323 16.16 -4.66 -6.84
N ALA A 324 15.66 -5.71 -6.19
CA ALA A 324 16.44 -6.58 -5.32
C ALA A 324 16.00 -8.04 -5.46
N ASP A 325 16.87 -8.98 -5.10
CA ASP A 325 16.41 -10.33 -4.80
C ASP A 325 15.70 -10.26 -3.44
N VAL A 326 14.39 -10.41 -3.47
CA VAL A 326 13.52 -10.29 -2.29
C VAL A 326 13.19 -11.65 -1.67
N GLY A 327 13.79 -12.73 -2.18
CA GLY A 327 13.59 -14.09 -1.67
C GLY A 327 12.32 -14.78 -2.19
N VAL A 328 11.94 -15.83 -1.49
CA VAL A 328 10.86 -16.76 -1.85
C VAL A 328 9.89 -16.94 -0.68
N THR A 329 8.66 -17.38 -0.98
CA THR A 329 7.68 -17.79 0.02
C THR A 329 8.20 -18.90 0.92
N ALA A 330 7.72 -18.92 2.16
CA ALA A 330 7.98 -20.01 3.10
C ALA A 330 7.45 -21.36 2.58
N PRO A 331 7.92 -22.50 3.14
CA PRO A 331 7.45 -23.84 2.76
C PRO A 331 5.90 -23.96 2.76
N PRO A 332 5.30 -24.83 1.93
CA PRO A 332 5.90 -26.00 1.27
C PRO A 332 6.38 -25.79 -0.17
N VAL A 333 6.03 -24.68 -0.84
CA VAL A 333 6.44 -24.41 -2.24
C VAL A 333 7.18 -23.07 -2.30
N PRO A 334 8.48 -23.05 -2.64
CA PRO A 334 9.25 -21.81 -2.74
C PRO A 334 8.92 -21.10 -4.05
N VAL A 335 8.10 -20.05 -3.99
CA VAL A 335 7.78 -19.18 -5.11
C VAL A 335 8.44 -17.83 -4.88
N PRO A 336 9.13 -17.22 -5.86
CA PRO A 336 9.71 -15.90 -5.69
C PRO A 336 8.66 -14.87 -5.28
N LEU A 337 8.94 -14.11 -4.23
CA LEU A 337 8.09 -12.99 -3.83
C LEU A 337 8.05 -11.97 -4.97
N ILE A 338 6.93 -11.26 -5.13
CA ILE A 338 6.78 -10.25 -6.18
C ILE A 338 7.54 -8.97 -5.79
N ALA A 339 7.35 -8.54 -4.55
CA ALA A 339 8.03 -7.38 -4.00
C ALA A 339 8.26 -7.57 -2.50
N SER A 340 9.18 -6.79 -1.95
CA SER A 340 9.29 -6.55 -0.52
C SER A 340 9.11 -5.06 -0.27
N ARG A 341 8.52 -4.71 0.87
CA ARG A 341 8.39 -3.33 1.30
C ARG A 341 8.88 -3.16 2.73
N ILE A 342 9.27 -1.94 3.08
CA ILE A 342 9.54 -1.56 4.45
C ILE A 342 8.21 -1.25 5.13
N GLN A 343 8.05 -1.71 6.37
CA GLN A 343 6.91 -1.35 7.19
C GLN A 343 6.91 0.16 7.46
N PRO A 344 5.81 0.89 7.18
CA PRO A 344 5.67 2.26 7.65
C PRO A 344 5.85 2.30 9.16
N PRO A 345 6.68 3.22 9.69
CA PRO A 345 6.84 3.34 11.12
C PRO A 345 5.58 4.01 11.68
N TYR A 346 4.68 3.16 12.16
CA TYR A 346 3.46 3.60 12.81
C TYR A 346 3.80 4.22 14.16
N THR A 347 3.50 5.49 14.30
CA THR A 347 3.73 6.24 15.53
C THR A 347 2.41 6.80 16.05
N SER A 348 2.17 6.64 17.34
CA SER A 348 1.11 7.33 18.06
C SER A 348 1.74 8.01 19.26
N GLN A 349 1.95 9.33 19.20
CA GLN A 349 2.30 10.10 20.38
C GLN A 349 1.02 10.38 21.20
N ASN A 350 0.45 9.31 21.75
CA ASN A 350 -0.55 9.45 22.80
C ASN A 350 0.10 10.17 23.98
N ILE A 351 -0.48 11.29 24.43
CA ILE A 351 -0.22 11.87 25.75
C ILE A 351 -0.80 10.89 26.78
N ALA A 352 -0.09 9.77 27.02
CA ALA A 352 -0.19 8.79 28.10
C ALA A 352 0.52 7.49 27.71
N THR A 353 1.81 7.55 27.37
CA THR A 353 2.66 6.39 27.04
C THR A 353 2.99 5.46 28.23
N THR A 354 2.13 5.36 29.25
CA THR A 354 2.35 4.40 30.35
C THR A 354 1.13 3.63 30.84
N VAL A 355 -0.10 3.90 30.38
CA VAL A 355 -1.29 3.29 31.01
C VAL A 355 -2.05 2.28 30.12
N LEU A 356 -1.96 2.34 28.78
CA LEU A 356 -2.80 1.46 27.94
C LEU A 356 -2.08 0.59 26.91
N GLY A 357 -0.76 0.67 26.73
CA GLY A 357 0.02 -0.37 26.02
C GLY A 357 -0.39 -0.71 24.57
N HIS A 358 -1.19 0.10 23.88
CA HIS A 358 -1.72 -0.24 22.56
C HIS A 358 -1.66 0.97 21.60
N ASN A 359 -0.93 0.80 20.49
CA ASN A 359 -0.88 1.74 19.35
C ASN A 359 -2.13 1.57 18.45
N ASN A 360 -3.34 1.50 19.02
CA ASN A 360 -4.55 1.21 18.25
C ASN A 360 -5.14 2.47 17.58
N GLY A 361 -4.30 3.40 17.11
CA GLY A 361 -4.75 4.56 16.33
C GLY A 361 -5.63 5.58 17.08
N PRO A 362 -6.10 6.63 16.37
CA PRO A 362 -5.55 7.07 15.09
C PRO A 362 -4.09 7.51 15.27
N GLY A 363 -3.28 7.46 14.21
CA GLY A 363 -1.85 7.73 14.32
C GLY A 363 -1.20 8.27 13.05
N MET A 364 0.12 8.45 13.11
CA MET A 364 0.93 9.04 12.04
C MET A 364 1.93 8.00 11.52
N MET A 365 2.06 7.94 10.19
CA MET A 365 3.15 7.22 9.54
C MET A 365 4.35 8.17 9.42
N ASP A 366 5.45 7.87 10.12
CA ASP A 366 6.63 8.74 10.15
C ASP A 366 7.59 8.39 9.00
N PHE A 367 8.42 9.35 8.57
CA PHE A 367 9.54 9.09 7.65
C PHE A 367 10.90 9.08 8.37
N THR A 368 10.91 9.33 9.68
CA THR A 368 12.12 9.76 10.40
C THR A 368 12.39 9.12 11.75
N ALA A 369 11.49 8.28 12.28
CA ALA A 369 11.70 7.64 13.58
C ALA A 369 12.59 6.38 13.55
N THR A 370 12.52 5.56 12.49
CA THR A 370 13.19 4.24 12.46
C THR A 370 13.62 3.73 11.08
N VAL A 371 13.24 4.42 9.99
CA VAL A 371 13.53 4.00 8.61
C VAL A 371 14.09 5.16 7.80
N ASP A 372 15.04 4.87 6.91
CA ASP A 372 15.69 5.91 6.11
C ASP A 372 14.80 6.43 4.98
N SER A 373 14.22 5.53 4.21
CA SER A 373 13.17 5.81 3.24
C SER A 373 12.24 4.62 3.22
N LEU A 374 10.97 4.82 2.87
CA LEU A 374 10.08 3.69 2.59
C LEU A 374 10.55 3.01 1.31
N GLY A 375 11.23 1.89 1.50
CA GLY A 375 11.78 1.11 0.42
C GLY A 375 10.72 0.18 -0.14
N ILE A 376 10.46 0.27 -1.44
CA ILE A 376 9.73 -0.75 -2.20
C ILE A 376 10.74 -1.41 -3.14
N ALA A 377 11.00 -2.70 -2.92
CA ALA A 377 11.89 -3.48 -3.77
C ALA A 377 11.08 -4.44 -4.63
N PHE A 378 11.20 -4.30 -5.95
CA PHE A 378 10.65 -5.25 -6.92
C PHE A 378 11.64 -6.39 -7.12
N ASN A 379 11.12 -7.61 -7.24
CA ASN A 379 11.98 -8.77 -7.40
C ASN A 379 12.77 -8.73 -8.71
N LYS A 380 14.07 -8.99 -8.64
CA LYS A 380 14.97 -9.05 -9.82
C LYS A 380 15.60 -10.41 -10.08
N VAL A 381 15.11 -11.48 -9.44
CA VAL A 381 15.59 -12.86 -9.66
C VAL A 381 15.47 -13.29 -11.12
N GLY A 382 14.54 -12.70 -11.87
CA GLY A 382 14.31 -13.01 -13.29
C GLY A 382 13.42 -14.24 -13.50
N PRO A 383 13.38 -14.77 -14.74
CA PRO A 383 12.63 -15.96 -15.08
C PRO A 383 12.95 -17.12 -14.14
N SER A 384 11.92 -17.71 -13.54
CA SER A 384 12.06 -18.74 -12.51
C SER A 384 11.08 -19.90 -12.74
N TRP A 385 11.53 -21.10 -12.36
CA TRP A 385 10.76 -22.34 -12.49
C TRP A 385 10.68 -23.06 -11.15
N VAL A 386 9.51 -23.59 -10.82
CA VAL A 386 9.30 -24.43 -9.63
C VAL A 386 9.05 -25.88 -10.03
N GLY A 387 9.63 -26.80 -9.26
CA GLY A 387 9.40 -28.24 -9.37
C GLY A 387 9.24 -28.87 -7.99
N THR A 388 8.57 -30.02 -7.92
CA THR A 388 8.30 -30.73 -6.66
C THR A 388 8.84 -32.15 -6.74
N THR A 389 9.67 -32.56 -5.78
CA THR A 389 10.18 -33.94 -5.63
C THR A 389 9.15 -34.84 -4.92
N PRO A 390 9.18 -36.18 -5.05
CA PRO A 390 10.26 -37.05 -5.50
C PRO A 390 10.35 -37.28 -7.02
N PHE A 391 9.59 -36.55 -7.84
CA PHE A 391 9.62 -36.72 -9.29
C PHE A 391 10.98 -36.27 -9.88
N LEU A 392 11.54 -37.06 -10.81
CA LEU A 392 12.68 -36.64 -11.63
C LEU A 392 12.20 -35.60 -12.65
N ILE A 393 12.32 -34.32 -12.31
CA ILE A 393 11.83 -33.19 -13.12
C ILE A 393 12.98 -32.62 -13.95
N ARG A 394 12.76 -32.48 -15.26
CA ARG A 394 13.58 -31.68 -16.19
C ARG A 394 12.96 -30.30 -16.40
N GLU A 395 13.73 -29.34 -16.90
CA GLU A 395 13.25 -27.97 -17.18
C GLU A 395 11.88 -27.90 -17.90
N PRO A 396 11.59 -28.69 -18.96
CA PRO A 396 10.28 -28.61 -19.64
C PRO A 396 9.10 -29.08 -18.77
N GLN A 397 9.36 -29.78 -17.67
CA GLN A 397 8.39 -30.27 -16.71
C GLN A 397 8.27 -29.34 -15.50
N ALA A 398 9.19 -28.38 -15.35
CA ALA A 398 9.15 -27.40 -14.29
C ALA A 398 8.16 -26.28 -14.67
N ARG A 399 7.39 -25.80 -13.70
CA ARG A 399 6.37 -24.78 -13.93
C ARG A 399 7.03 -23.41 -13.90
N PHE A 400 6.97 -22.69 -15.01
CA PHE A 400 7.35 -21.28 -15.07
C PHE A 400 6.43 -20.44 -14.18
N ILE A 401 7.00 -19.59 -13.31
CA ILE A 401 6.21 -18.80 -12.36
C ILE A 401 5.70 -17.52 -13.02
N TYR A 402 6.56 -16.52 -13.19
CA TYR A 402 6.20 -15.24 -13.80
C TYR A 402 7.43 -14.54 -14.36
N ASN A 403 7.20 -13.54 -15.20
CA ASN A 403 8.16 -12.48 -15.42
C ASN A 403 7.49 -11.11 -15.30
N TRP A 404 8.29 -10.05 -15.18
CA TRP A 404 7.79 -8.70 -15.24
C TRP A 404 7.47 -8.27 -16.66
N GLY A 405 6.40 -7.50 -16.81
CA GLY A 405 6.11 -6.83 -18.05
C GLY A 405 5.43 -5.47 -17.90
N SER A 406 5.33 -4.78 -19.02
CA SER A 406 4.51 -3.57 -19.18
C SER A 406 3.66 -3.73 -20.41
N PHE A 407 2.35 -3.56 -20.23
CA PHE A 407 1.38 -3.72 -21.29
C PHE A 407 0.13 -2.89 -20.98
N ASP A 408 -0.66 -2.67 -22.02
CA ASP A 408 -1.90 -1.94 -21.94
C ASP A 408 -2.98 -2.66 -22.76
N GLY A 409 -4.09 -1.96 -23.01
CA GLY A 409 -5.22 -2.49 -23.77
C GLY A 409 -5.04 -2.42 -25.28
N SER A 410 -3.87 -2.02 -25.76
CA SER A 410 -3.58 -1.96 -27.19
C SER A 410 -3.14 -3.33 -27.73
N THR A 411 -2.98 -3.40 -29.05
CA THR A 411 -2.41 -4.58 -29.73
C THR A 411 -0.89 -4.56 -29.80
N ASN A 412 -0.24 -3.59 -29.14
CA ASN A 412 1.22 -3.51 -29.10
C ASN A 412 1.82 -4.69 -28.34
N GLU A 413 3.06 -5.03 -28.67
CA GLU A 413 3.76 -6.11 -27.97
C GLU A 413 4.05 -5.71 -26.52
N PRO A 414 3.78 -6.61 -25.55
CA PRO A 414 4.19 -6.40 -24.17
C PRO A 414 5.71 -6.21 -24.08
N VAL A 415 6.13 -5.25 -23.26
CA VAL A 415 7.54 -5.13 -22.88
C VAL A 415 7.81 -6.15 -21.78
N ILE A 416 8.92 -6.89 -21.88
CA ILE A 416 9.33 -7.92 -20.92
C ILE A 416 10.64 -7.45 -20.27
N TYR A 417 10.75 -7.59 -18.95
CA TYR A 417 11.96 -7.23 -18.20
C TYR A 417 12.70 -8.47 -17.66
N PRO A 418 14.03 -8.40 -17.48
CA PRO A 418 14.90 -7.31 -17.94
C PRO A 418 14.99 -7.34 -19.47
N SER A 419 15.05 -6.16 -20.10
CA SER A 419 15.20 -6.09 -21.57
C SER A 419 16.68 -5.90 -21.89
N THR A 420 17.22 -6.55 -22.92
CA THR A 420 18.62 -6.30 -23.35
C THR A 420 18.85 -4.84 -23.78
N ALA A 421 17.76 -4.12 -24.12
CA ALA A 421 17.76 -2.69 -24.38
C ALA A 421 17.95 -1.84 -23.12
N SER A 422 17.53 -2.30 -21.92
CA SER A 422 17.69 -1.52 -20.68
C SER A 422 19.16 -1.43 -20.26
N VAL A 423 19.92 -2.51 -20.45
CA VAL A 423 21.36 -2.53 -20.19
C VAL A 423 22.11 -1.65 -21.20
N ARG A 424 21.80 -1.78 -22.51
CA ARG A 424 22.43 -0.93 -23.54
C ARG A 424 22.08 0.55 -23.44
N GLU A 425 20.87 0.89 -22.98
CA GLU A 425 20.48 2.29 -22.77
C GLU A 425 21.25 2.92 -21.61
N LEU A 426 21.51 2.15 -20.55
CA LEU A 426 22.42 2.54 -19.47
C LEU A 426 23.85 2.72 -19.95
N GLU A 427 24.38 1.76 -20.71
CA GLU A 427 25.69 1.88 -21.34
C GLU A 427 25.76 3.15 -22.19
N ARG A 428 24.71 3.46 -22.96
CA ARG A 428 24.63 4.70 -23.75
C ARG A 428 24.58 5.96 -22.89
N GLN A 429 23.87 5.95 -21.76
CA GLN A 429 23.82 7.08 -20.83
C GLN A 429 25.15 7.33 -20.11
N ILE A 430 25.90 6.27 -19.82
CA ILE A 430 27.21 6.34 -19.14
C ILE A 430 28.32 6.68 -20.13
N PHE A 431 28.33 6.06 -21.30
CA PHE A 431 29.43 6.13 -22.27
C PHE A 431 29.16 7.05 -23.47
N GLY A 432 27.95 7.61 -23.59
CA GLY A 432 27.61 8.64 -24.59
C GLY A 432 27.63 8.18 -26.06
N ASN A 433 27.69 6.87 -26.33
CA ASN A 433 27.78 6.29 -27.67
C ASN A 433 26.56 5.43 -28.02
#